data_AF-U9TVB2-F1
#
_entry.id   AF-U9TVB2-F1
#
_cell.length_a   1.000
_cell.length_b   1.000
_cell.length_c   1.000
_cell.angle_alpha   90.00
_cell.angle_beta   90.00
_cell.angle_gamma   90.00
#
_symmetry.space_group_name_H-M   'P 1'
#
loop_
_entity.id
_entity.type
_entity.pdbx_description
1 polymer ?
#
loop_
_entity_poly.entity_id
_entity_poly.type
_entity_poly.pdbx_seq_one_letter_code
_entity_poly.pdbx_strand_id
1 'polypeptide(L)' 'LLWWQAHSTEFPVLSLMAKDYLAIQSTSVACEQAFSVAGNTITKVRNRLCPETARASLCTKSWVENNIGEQIRLK' A
#
# COMPACT_ATOMS: atom_id res chain seq x y z
N LEU A 1 7.75 2.38 13.09
CA LEU A 1 9.01 2.84 12.45
C LEU A 1 9.66 4.07 13.10
N LEU A 2 8.92 4.88 13.88
CA LEU A 2 9.47 6.12 14.49
C LEU A 2 10.75 5.91 15.31
N TRP A 3 10.86 4.80 16.05
CA TRP A 3 12.08 4.49 16.80
C TRP A 3 13.30 4.30 15.90
N TRP A 4 13.19 3.49 14.85
CA TRP A 4 14.26 3.30 13.85
C TRP A 4 14.55 4.56 13.05
N GLN A 5 13.57 5.44 12.88
CA GLN A 5 13.79 6.76 12.28
C GLN A 5 14.64 7.65 13.18
N ALA A 6 14.33 7.70 14.48
CA ALA A 6 15.07 8.50 15.46
C ALA A 6 16.53 8.05 15.62
N HIS A 7 16.80 6.74 15.52
CA HIS A 7 18.15 6.17 15.67
C HIS A 7 18.84 5.86 14.34
N SER A 8 18.35 6.43 13.23
CA SER A 8 18.92 6.17 11.90
C SER A 8 20.36 6.67 11.75
N THR A 9 20.76 7.69 12.51
CA THR A 9 22.14 8.20 12.54
C THR A 9 23.08 7.29 13.33
N GLU A 10 22.60 6.69 14.42
CA GLU A 10 23.36 5.77 15.26
C GLU A 10 23.50 4.39 14.60
N PHE A 11 22.45 3.94 13.89
CA PHE A 11 22.42 2.65 13.21
C PHE A 11 22.03 2.81 11.73
N PRO A 12 22.89 3.35 10.86
CA PRO A 12 22.55 3.69 9.48
C PRO A 12 22.17 2.46 8.63
N VAL A 13 22.90 1.35 8.76
CA VAL A 13 22.60 0.12 8.00
C VAL A 13 21.41 -0.62 8.59
N LEU A 14 21.38 -0.79 9.92
CA LEU A 14 20.33 -1.57 10.58
C LEU A 14 18.96 -0.88 10.51
N SER A 15 18.91 0.45 10.59
CA SER A 15 17.66 1.21 10.44
C SER A 15 17.06 1.08 9.04
N LEU A 16 17.90 0.90 8.00
CA LEU A 16 17.43 0.61 6.64
C LEU A 16 16.85 -0.81 6.56
N MET A 17 17.58 -1.82 7.06
CA MET A 17 17.08 -3.19 7.10
C MET A 17 15.76 -3.28 7.88
N ALA A 18 15.67 -2.61 9.03
CA ALA A 18 14.46 -2.60 9.84
C ALA A 18 13.27 -1.96 9.12
N LYS A 19 13.49 -0.94 8.28
CA LYS A 19 12.42 -0.38 7.42
C LYS A 19 11.91 -1.41 6.43
N ASP A 20 12.81 -2.16 5.78
CA ASP A 20 12.44 -3.16 4.79
C ASP A 20 11.70 -4.34 5.44
N TYR A 21 12.22 -4.88 6.54
CA TYR A 21 11.61 -6.04 7.21
C TYR A 21 10.30 -5.72 7.92
N LEU A 22 10.20 -4.57 8.60
CA LEU A 22 9.00 -4.20 9.36
C LEU A 22 7.88 -3.63 8.47
N ALA A 23 8.17 -3.27 7.22
CA ALA A 23 7.14 -2.91 6.24
C ALA A 23 6.36 -4.13 5.73
N ILE A 24 6.93 -5.33 5.86
CA ILE A 24 6.27 -6.57 5.47
C ILE A 24 5.15 -6.87 6.46
N GLN A 25 3.95 -7.06 5.94
CA GLN A 25 2.82 -7.46 6.77
C GLN A 25 2.96 -8.91 7.20
N SER A 26 2.84 -9.18 8.50
CA SER A 26 2.95 -10.53 9.05
C SER A 26 1.73 -11.41 8.76
N THR A 27 0.61 -10.84 8.30
CA THR A 27 -0.67 -11.53 8.13
C THR A 27 -1.24 -11.30 6.73
N SER A 28 -2.13 -12.20 6.30
CA SER A 28 -2.88 -12.08 5.04
C SER A 28 -3.97 -11.00 5.05
N VAL A 29 -4.16 -10.30 6.18
CA VAL A 29 -5.29 -9.40 6.41
C VAL A 29 -5.38 -8.30 5.35
N ALA A 30 -4.27 -7.70 4.94
CA ALA A 30 -4.32 -6.69 3.88
C ALA A 30 -4.67 -7.25 2.50
N CYS A 31 -4.25 -8.49 2.20
CA CYS A 31 -4.67 -9.15 0.98
C CYS A 31 -6.18 -9.40 1.01
N GLU A 32 -6.71 -9.92 2.12
CA GLU A 32 -8.15 -10.15 2.31
C GLU A 32 -8.96 -8.85 2.23
N GLN A 33 -8.46 -7.77 2.83
CA GLN A 33 -9.08 -6.44 2.73
C GLN A 33 -9.08 -5.96 1.28
N ALA A 34 -7.97 -6.08 0.55
CA ALA A 34 -7.89 -5.71 -0.86
C ALA A 34 -8.87 -6.51 -1.72
N PHE A 35 -9.01 -7.82 -1.47
CA PHE A 35 -9.99 -8.67 -2.16
C PHE A 35 -11.44 -8.31 -1.82
N SER A 36 -11.72 -7.96 -0.56
CA SER A 36 -13.04 -7.51 -0.15
C SER A 36 -13.44 -6.19 -0.84
N VAL A 37 -12.51 -5.22 -0.88
CA VAL A 37 -12.72 -3.95 -1.61
C VAL A 37 -12.88 -4.20 -3.12
N ALA A 38 -12.10 -5.10 -3.70
CA ALA A 38 -12.23 -5.48 -5.10
C ALA A 38 -13.60 -6.13 -5.39
N GLY A 39 -14.07 -7.03 -4.52
CA GLY A 39 -15.39 -7.67 -4.63
C GLY A 39 -16.54 -6.66 -4.55
N ASN A 40 -16.41 -5.60 -3.75
CA ASN A 40 -17.40 -4.52 -3.69
C ASN A 40 -17.29 -3.55 -4.89
N THR A 41 -16.12 -3.43 -5.50
CA THR A 41 -15.91 -2.55 -6.67
C THR A 41 -16.40 -3.23 -7.95
N ILE A 42 -16.20 -4.55 -8.07
CA ILE A 42 -16.69 -5.40 -9.16
C ILE A 42 -18.03 -6.01 -8.74
N THR A 43 -19.05 -5.16 -8.62
CA THR A 43 -20.42 -5.62 -8.32
C THR A 43 -21.09 -6.23 -9.56
N LYS A 44 -22.19 -6.98 -9.36
CA LYS A 44 -23.02 -7.57 -10.44
C LYS A 44 -23.48 -6.55 -11.51
N VAL A 45 -23.42 -5.25 -11.22
CA VAL A 45 -23.81 -4.14 -12.11
C VAL A 45 -22.60 -3.54 -12.87
N ARG A 46 -21.37 -3.76 -12.37
CA ARG A 46 -20.09 -3.29 -12.93
C ARG A 46 -19.15 -4.46 -13.25
N ASN A 47 -19.69 -5.50 -13.85
CA ASN A 47 -19.03 -6.77 -14.19
C ASN A 47 -18.40 -6.79 -15.61
N ARG A 48 -18.44 -5.68 -16.35
CA ARG A 48 -17.82 -5.54 -17.68
C ARG A 48 -16.46 -4.84 -17.69
N LEU A 49 -15.87 -4.58 -16.52
CA LEU A 49 -14.52 -4.01 -16.47
C LEU A 49 -13.49 -5.06 -16.86
N CYS A 50 -12.56 -4.70 -17.74
CA CYS A 50 -11.36 -5.49 -17.98
C CYS A 50 -10.57 -5.64 -16.66
N PRO A 51 -9.95 -6.80 -16.39
CA PRO A 51 -9.15 -7.02 -15.18
C PRO A 51 -8.08 -5.95 -14.95
N GLU A 52 -7.49 -5.45 -16.03
CA GLU A 52 -6.48 -4.38 -16.02
C GLU A 52 -7.09 -3.07 -15.51
N THR A 53 -8.25 -2.68 -16.02
CA THR A 53 -8.97 -1.47 -15.63
C THR A 53 -9.47 -1.54 -14.19
N ALA A 54 -9.94 -2.73 -13.76
CA ALA A 54 -10.34 -2.96 -12.38
C ALA A 54 -9.16 -2.82 -11.40
N ARG A 55 -8.01 -3.40 -11.75
CA ARG A 55 -6.77 -3.29 -10.97
C ARG A 55 -6.30 -1.84 -10.89
N ALA A 56 -6.24 -1.14 -12.02
CA ALA A 56 -5.85 0.27 -12.07
C ALA A 56 -6.76 1.13 -11.17
N SER A 57 -8.08 0.94 -11.25
CA SER A 57 -9.03 1.68 -10.41
C SER A 57 -8.84 1.41 -8.91
N LEU A 58 -8.58 0.16 -8.52
CA LEU A 58 -8.32 -0.23 -7.14
C LEU A 58 -7.01 0.41 -6.62
N CYS A 59 -5.93 0.34 -7.42
CA CYS A 59 -4.64 0.93 -7.08
C CYS A 59 -4.73 2.45 -6.98
N THR A 60 -5.35 3.13 -7.95
CA THR A 60 -5.53 4.58 -7.93
C THR A 60 -6.31 5.03 -6.70
N LYS A 61 -7.39 4.32 -6.35
CA LYS A 61 -8.16 4.61 -5.13
C LYS A 61 -7.29 4.48 -3.88
N SER A 62 -6.57 3.37 -3.73
CA SER A 62 -5.66 3.14 -2.60
C SER A 62 -4.58 4.22 -2.50
N TRP A 63 -3.97 4.61 -3.62
CA TRP A 63 -2.92 5.64 -3.64
C TRP A 63 -3.43 7.02 -3.26
N VAL A 64 -4.65 7.38 -3.67
CA VAL A 64 -5.29 8.64 -3.28
C VAL A 64 -5.61 8.64 -1.78
N GLU A 65 -6.17 7.55 -1.25
CA GLU A 65 -6.46 7.42 0.20
C GLU A 65 -5.19 7.47 1.06
N ASN A 66 -4.08 6.92 0.57
CA ASN A 66 -2.78 6.95 1.25
C ASN A 66 -1.92 8.19 0.94
N ASN A 67 -2.43 9.15 0.15
CA ASN A 67 -1.73 10.36 -0.29
C ASN A 67 -0.34 10.09 -0.90
N ILE A 68 -0.17 8.96 -1.58
CA ILE A 68 1.13 8.53 -2.13
C ILE A 68 1.58 9.46 -3.27
N GLY A 69 0.63 10.03 -4.02
CA GLY A 69 0.91 10.96 -5.12
C GLY A 69 1.47 12.33 -4.69
N GLU A 70 1.15 12.80 -3.48
CA GLU A 70 1.67 14.08 -2.98
C GLU A 70 3.13 13.97 -2.48
N GLN A 71 3.51 12.80 -1.96
CA GLN A 71 4.87 12.49 -1.51
C GLN A 71 5.90 12.47 -2.66
N ILE A 72 5.47 12.17 -3.89
CA ILE A 72 6.33 12.16 -5.09
C ILE A 72 6.56 13.57 -5.64
N ARG A 73 5.59 14.49 -5.46
CA ARG A 73 5.68 15.87 -5.96
C ARG A 73 6.51 16.79 -5.05
N LEU A 74 6.81 16.34 -3.83
CA LEU A 74 7.58 17.07 -2.81
C LEU A 74 9.02 16.58 -2.66
N LYS A 75 9.49 15.67 -3.52
CA LYS A 75 10.91 15.31 -3.69
C LYS A 75 11.41 15.84 -5.03
#